data_AF-A0A2A4QTV7-F1
#
_entry.id   AF-A0A2A4QTV7-F1
#
_cell.length_a   1.000
_cell.length_b   1.000
_cell.length_c   1.000
_cell.angle_alpha   90.00
_cell.angle_beta   90.00
_cell.angle_gamma   90.00
#
_symmetry.space_group_name_H-M   'P 1'
#
loop_
_entity.id
_entity.type
_entity.pdbx_description
1 polymer ?
#
loop_
_entity_poly.entity_id
_entity_poly.type
_entity_poly.pdbx_seq_one_letter_code
_entity_poly.pdbx_strand_id
1 'polypeptide(L)'
;MFGKFFLITFAFAMFIFSGFSKAGDFDVSGFVGMETRIFSQSPKHDGQKNGPELSMIFNPEFRYSAGDHRFSFIPFYRHDSRDDERSHFDVREAYWLYLADDWEILTGVNKVFWGVTESRHLVNIINQNDGVEDLDGEDYLGQPMVNIATQTDFGRLSFYALPGFRERTFAGASGRLRAASPVDTNNAIYESSAGDKHVDVAVRWSHYFGDWDVGLSHFYGTGREPRLIENAAGTKFDPYYDIINQTGLD
;
A
#
# COMPACT_ATOMS: atom_id res chain seq x y z
N MET A 1 -5.21 14.71 -22.58
CA MET A 1 -4.06 14.66 -23.50
C MET A 1 -2.84 14.35 -22.63
N PHE A 2 -2.52 13.07 -22.44
CA PHE A 2 -1.38 12.66 -21.61
C PHE A 2 -0.08 13.05 -22.33
N GLY A 3 0.67 13.97 -21.75
CA GLY A 3 1.94 14.43 -22.29
C GLY A 3 2.97 13.31 -22.26
N LYS A 4 3.71 13.12 -23.35
CA LYS A 4 4.81 12.16 -23.44
C LYS A 4 5.91 12.54 -22.44
N PHE A 5 6.01 11.79 -21.36
CA PHE A 5 7.12 11.79 -20.41
C PHE A 5 8.01 10.57 -20.68
N PHE A 6 9.32 10.72 -20.54
CA PHE A 6 10.27 9.61 -20.56
C PHE A 6 10.74 9.39 -19.13
N LEU A 7 10.30 8.27 -18.53
CA LEU A 7 10.92 7.75 -17.32
C LEU A 7 12.21 7.06 -17.74
N ILE A 8 13.35 7.53 -17.25
CA ILE A 8 14.63 6.83 -17.42
C ILE A 8 15.12 6.49 -16.01
N THR A 9 14.80 5.27 -15.56
CA THR A 9 15.26 4.72 -14.29
C THR A 9 16.62 4.05 -14.51
N PHE A 10 17.65 4.41 -13.73
CA PHE A 10 18.94 3.71 -13.76
C PHE A 10 19.47 3.39 -12.36
N ALA A 11 19.97 2.16 -12.25
CA ALA A 11 20.72 1.53 -11.16
C ALA A 11 19.89 0.94 -10.00
N PHE A 12 19.72 -0.37 -10.04
CA PHE A 12 19.29 -1.24 -8.93
C PHE A 12 20.52 -1.95 -8.38
N ALA A 13 20.75 -1.85 -7.06
CA ALA A 13 21.60 -2.77 -6.34
C ALA A 13 20.72 -3.61 -5.42
N MET A 14 20.52 -4.88 -5.79
CA MET A 14 19.87 -5.88 -4.96
C MET A 14 20.95 -6.60 -4.17
N PHE A 15 20.79 -6.66 -2.85
CA PHE A 15 21.66 -7.43 -1.98
C PHE A 15 20.84 -8.55 -1.37
N ILE A 16 21.35 -9.77 -1.41
CA ILE A 16 20.73 -10.93 -0.76
C ILE A 16 21.78 -11.53 0.18
N PHE A 17 21.46 -11.59 1.46
CA PHE A 17 22.26 -12.21 2.50
C PHE A 17 21.36 -13.15 3.31
N SER A 18 21.57 -14.45 3.16
CA SER A 18 20.89 -15.46 3.97
C SER A 18 21.87 -16.05 4.98
N GLY A 19 21.47 -16.12 6.25
CA GLY A 19 22.29 -16.61 7.35
C GLY A 19 21.59 -17.72 8.12
N PHE A 20 22.19 -18.91 8.15
CA PHE A 20 21.67 -20.03 8.95
C PHE A 20 21.99 -19.83 10.44
N SER A 21 20.95 -19.80 11.28
CA SER A 21 21.08 -19.92 12.74
C SER A 21 20.61 -21.30 13.19
N LYS A 22 21.12 -21.76 14.34
CA LYS A 22 20.85 -23.10 14.89
C LYS A 22 19.37 -23.36 15.26
N ALA A 23 18.51 -22.35 15.19
CA ALA A 23 17.10 -22.40 15.61
C ALA A 23 16.11 -21.74 14.63
N GLY A 24 16.55 -21.31 13.43
CA GLY A 24 15.69 -20.70 12.43
C GLY A 24 16.47 -20.15 11.24
N ASP A 25 15.74 -19.78 10.19
CA ASP A 25 16.29 -19.20 8.97
C ASP A 25 16.08 -17.69 8.97
N PHE A 26 17.14 -16.92 8.76
CA PHE A 26 17.11 -15.47 8.72
C PHE A 26 17.57 -15.00 7.33
N ASP A 27 16.68 -14.32 6.64
CA ASP A 27 16.91 -13.79 5.30
C ASP A 27 16.89 -12.26 5.33
N VAL A 28 17.92 -11.66 4.77
CA VAL A 28 18.03 -10.21 4.57
C VAL A 28 18.15 -9.96 3.09
N SER A 29 17.19 -9.21 2.56
CA SER A 29 17.16 -8.81 1.16
C SER A 29 16.72 -7.36 1.02
N GLY A 30 16.28 -6.96 -0.17
CA GLY A 30 15.85 -5.61 -0.47
C GLY A 30 16.77 -4.88 -1.46
N PHE A 31 16.53 -3.59 -1.62
CA PHE A 31 17.24 -2.79 -2.61
C PHE A 31 17.51 -1.34 -2.18
N VAL A 32 18.52 -0.77 -2.85
CA VAL A 32 18.76 0.67 -2.88
C VAL A 32 18.63 1.12 -4.33
N GLY A 33 17.83 2.16 -4.56
CA GLY A 33 17.54 2.69 -5.88
C GLY A 33 17.84 4.18 -5.98
N MET A 34 18.18 4.63 -7.17
CA MET A 34 18.19 6.05 -7.53
C MET A 34 17.29 6.24 -8.75
N GLU A 35 16.42 7.25 -8.71
CA GLU A 35 15.51 7.57 -9.79
C GLU A 35 15.80 8.98 -10.32
N THR A 36 15.65 9.16 -11.63
CA THR A 36 15.67 10.49 -12.26
C THR A 36 14.45 10.66 -13.15
N ARG A 37 13.58 11.64 -12.85
CA ARG A 37 12.44 12.03 -13.68
C ARG A 37 12.77 13.29 -14.48
N ILE A 38 12.72 13.19 -15.81
CA ILE A 38 12.99 14.31 -16.73
C ILE A 38 11.70 14.68 -17.48
N PHE A 39 11.29 15.94 -17.34
CA PHE A 39 10.06 16.44 -17.94
C PHE A 39 10.36 17.21 -19.23
N SER A 40 9.78 16.77 -20.35
CA SER A 40 9.90 17.42 -21.66
C SER A 40 9.08 18.72 -21.76
N GLN A 41 8.09 18.88 -20.89
CA GLN A 41 7.17 20.01 -20.86
C GLN A 41 7.48 20.94 -19.68
N SER A 42 7.18 22.23 -19.85
CA SER A 42 7.21 23.21 -18.77
C SER A 42 6.25 22.83 -17.64
N PRO A 43 6.50 23.29 -16.39
CA PRO A 43 5.56 23.24 -15.27
C PRO A 43 4.15 23.63 -15.68
N LYS A 44 3.16 22.85 -15.25
CA LYS A 44 1.74 23.10 -15.58
C LYS A 44 1.04 23.91 -14.48
N HIS A 45 1.49 23.79 -13.25
CA HIS A 45 0.85 24.38 -12.07
C HIS A 45 1.87 25.15 -11.23
N ASP A 46 1.38 26.14 -10.46
CA ASP A 46 2.22 26.93 -9.56
C ASP A 46 2.92 26.04 -8.52
N GLY A 47 4.15 26.39 -8.16
CA GLY A 47 5.01 25.59 -7.26
C GLY A 47 5.85 24.53 -7.98
N GLN A 48 5.46 24.08 -9.18
CA GLN A 48 6.24 23.12 -9.95
C GLN A 48 7.50 23.75 -10.57
N LYS A 49 8.62 23.02 -10.53
CA LYS A 49 9.91 23.49 -11.03
C LYS A 49 10.30 22.87 -12.39
N ASN A 50 11.13 23.58 -13.14
CA ASN A 50 11.77 23.06 -14.37
C ASN A 50 12.97 22.16 -14.05
N GLY A 51 13.37 21.31 -14.99
CA GLY A 51 14.56 20.46 -14.90
C GLY A 51 14.30 19.05 -14.34
N PRO A 52 15.37 18.27 -14.09
CA PRO A 52 15.29 16.90 -13.59
C PRO A 52 14.96 16.82 -12.09
N GLU A 53 14.14 15.85 -11.71
CA GLU A 53 13.83 15.45 -10.35
C GLU A 53 14.61 14.17 -10.03
N LEU A 54 15.37 14.19 -8.93
CA LEU A 54 16.16 13.07 -8.45
C LEU A 54 15.51 12.51 -7.18
N SER A 55 15.48 11.20 -7.03
CA SER A 55 15.11 10.56 -5.77
C SER A 55 16.01 9.36 -5.45
N MET A 56 16.09 9.02 -4.17
CA MET A 56 16.76 7.83 -3.67
C MET A 56 15.77 6.98 -2.87
N ILE A 57 15.86 5.67 -3.01
CA ILE A 57 14.98 4.69 -2.37
C ILE A 57 15.85 3.73 -1.56
N PHE A 58 15.41 3.43 -0.34
CA PHE A 58 15.99 2.43 0.53
C PHE A 58 14.88 1.53 1.07
N ASN A 59 14.90 0.25 0.69
CA ASN A 59 13.87 -0.70 1.07
C ASN A 59 14.51 -2.06 1.42
N PRO A 60 15.09 -2.20 2.61
CA PRO A 60 15.59 -3.48 3.09
C PRO A 60 14.42 -4.38 3.51
N GLU A 61 14.62 -5.68 3.41
CA GLU A 61 13.68 -6.70 3.84
C GLU A 61 14.35 -7.61 4.85
N PHE A 62 13.70 -7.81 5.99
CA PHE A 62 14.16 -8.72 7.04
C PHE A 62 13.08 -9.77 7.27
N ARG A 63 13.41 -11.03 7.01
CA ARG A 63 12.49 -12.16 7.19
C ARG A 63 13.13 -13.19 8.12
N TYR A 64 12.35 -13.68 9.07
CA TYR A 64 12.79 -14.71 9.99
C TYR A 64 11.77 -15.84 10.07
N SER A 65 12.25 -17.08 10.03
CA SER A 65 11.44 -18.30 10.04
C SER A 65 11.92 -19.25 11.12
N ALA A 66 11.03 -19.67 12.02
CA ALA A 66 11.33 -20.64 13.07
C ALA A 66 10.15 -21.60 13.27
N GLY A 67 10.29 -22.84 12.82
CA GLY A 67 9.20 -23.82 12.85
C GLY A 67 7.97 -23.30 12.11
N ASP A 68 6.87 -23.16 12.85
CA ASP A 68 5.56 -22.69 12.39
C ASP A 68 5.39 -21.16 12.44
N HIS A 69 6.42 -20.44 12.87
CA HIS A 69 6.40 -18.99 13.01
C HIS A 69 7.18 -18.32 11.88
N ARG A 70 6.63 -17.22 11.37
CA ARG A 70 7.26 -16.33 10.39
C ARG A 70 7.16 -14.89 10.88
N PHE A 71 8.21 -14.12 10.64
CA PHE A 71 8.26 -12.70 10.95
C PHE A 71 8.77 -11.94 9.72
N SER A 72 8.13 -10.81 9.40
CA SER A 72 8.55 -9.91 8.34
C SER A 72 8.70 -8.51 8.91
N PHE A 73 9.76 -7.82 8.53
CA PHE A 73 9.93 -6.38 8.74
C PHE A 73 10.54 -5.76 7.48
N ILE A 74 9.76 -4.91 6.82
CA ILE A 74 10.10 -4.26 5.57
C ILE A 74 9.88 -2.76 5.74
N PRO A 75 10.86 -2.01 6.26
CA PRO A 75 10.82 -0.56 6.25
C PRO A 75 11.11 -0.04 4.85
N PHE A 76 10.62 1.16 4.57
CA PHE A 76 10.76 1.84 3.31
C PHE A 76 11.13 3.29 3.57
N TYR A 77 12.07 3.81 2.79
CA TYR A 77 12.40 5.23 2.81
C TYR A 77 12.63 5.73 1.39
N ARG A 78 12.02 6.87 1.07
CA ARG A 78 12.33 7.66 -0.11
C ARG A 78 12.76 9.05 0.29
N HIS A 79 13.78 9.57 -0.39
CA HIS A 79 14.12 10.98 -0.39
C HIS A 79 14.02 11.53 -1.79
N ASP A 80 13.16 12.53 -2.00
CA ASP A 80 12.98 13.24 -3.25
C ASP A 80 13.56 14.65 -3.17
N SER A 81 14.28 15.04 -4.22
CA SER A 81 14.95 16.34 -4.34
C SER A 81 14.02 17.54 -4.50
N ARG A 82 12.72 17.33 -4.77
CA ARG A 82 11.78 18.39 -5.15
C ARG A 82 10.50 18.41 -4.32
N ASP A 83 9.91 17.24 -4.09
CA ASP A 83 8.60 17.12 -3.46
C ASP A 83 8.76 16.53 -2.06
N ASP A 84 8.57 17.36 -1.04
CA ASP A 84 8.75 16.95 0.35
C ASP A 84 7.71 15.88 0.74
N GLU A 85 6.50 15.96 0.17
CA GLU A 85 5.44 14.97 0.33
C GLU A 85 5.78 13.59 -0.28
N ARG A 86 6.73 13.55 -1.23
CA ARG A 86 7.27 12.30 -1.78
C ARG A 86 8.44 11.76 -0.96
N SER A 87 9.09 12.60 -0.15
CA SER A 87 10.10 12.16 0.82
C SER A 87 9.43 11.59 2.06
N HIS A 88 9.47 10.29 2.26
CA HIS A 88 8.78 9.66 3.39
C HIS A 88 9.47 8.39 3.88
N PHE A 89 9.19 8.07 5.14
CA PHE A 89 9.46 6.79 5.75
C PHE A 89 8.13 6.04 5.93
N ASP A 90 8.13 4.75 5.64
CA ASP A 90 7.00 3.86 5.88
C ASP A 90 7.45 2.49 6.41
N VAL A 91 6.54 1.79 7.08
CA VAL A 91 6.66 0.36 7.36
C VAL A 91 5.69 -0.38 6.44
N ARG A 92 6.23 -0.94 5.34
CA ARG A 92 5.42 -1.66 4.34
C ARG A 92 4.87 -2.96 4.90
N GLU A 93 5.70 -3.67 5.66
CA GLU A 93 5.32 -4.87 6.38
C GLU A 93 6.02 -4.92 7.74
N ALA A 94 5.29 -5.35 8.77
CA ALA A 94 5.79 -5.64 10.10
C ALA A 94 4.82 -6.60 10.79
N TYR A 95 4.96 -7.91 10.56
CA TYR A 95 4.01 -8.89 11.05
C TYR A 95 4.66 -10.12 11.64
N TRP A 96 3.88 -10.78 12.50
CA TRP A 96 4.07 -12.16 12.90
C TRP A 96 2.97 -13.01 12.28
N LEU A 97 3.36 -14.14 11.69
CA LEU A 97 2.48 -15.15 11.12
C LEU A 97 2.75 -16.49 11.84
N TYR A 98 1.68 -17.16 12.24
CA TYR A 98 1.68 -18.50 12.80
C TYR A 98 0.90 -19.45 11.90
N LEU A 99 1.52 -20.57 11.57
CA LEU A 99 1.00 -21.61 10.67
C LEU A 99 0.73 -22.87 11.49
N ALA A 100 -0.53 -23.13 11.83
CA ALA A 100 -0.96 -24.42 12.36
C ALA A 100 -1.48 -25.32 11.22
N ASP A 101 -1.84 -26.56 11.54
CA ASP A 101 -2.31 -27.54 10.53
C ASP A 101 -3.51 -27.02 9.71
N ASP A 102 -4.53 -26.49 10.38
CA ASP A 102 -5.77 -26.02 9.73
C ASP A 102 -5.98 -24.49 9.82
N TRP A 103 -5.07 -23.78 10.49
CA TRP A 103 -5.24 -22.36 10.82
C TRP A 103 -3.99 -21.55 10.52
N GLU A 104 -4.17 -20.36 9.96
CA GLU A 104 -3.15 -19.34 9.82
C GLU A 104 -3.57 -18.10 10.59
N ILE A 105 -2.68 -17.56 11.42
CA ILE A 105 -2.92 -16.33 12.18
C ILE A 105 -1.83 -15.33 11.86
N LEU A 106 -2.21 -14.19 11.30
CA LEU A 106 -1.32 -13.07 11.05
C LEU A 106 -1.71 -11.88 11.93
N THR A 107 -0.73 -11.26 12.58
CA THR A 107 -0.92 -10.01 13.32
C THR A 107 0.21 -9.03 13.01
N GLY A 108 -0.14 -7.77 12.79
CA GLY A 108 0.81 -6.71 12.49
C GLY A 108 0.41 -5.92 11.24
N VAL A 109 1.38 -5.29 10.58
CA VAL A 109 1.19 -4.52 9.35
C VAL A 109 1.50 -5.40 8.16
N ASN A 110 0.53 -5.58 7.25
CA ASN A 110 0.70 -6.42 6.06
C ASN A 110 -0.07 -5.88 4.85
N LYS A 111 0.27 -6.35 3.65
CA LYS A 111 -0.50 -6.12 2.42
C LYS A 111 -1.31 -7.36 2.06
N VAL A 112 -2.56 -7.18 1.67
CA VAL A 112 -3.47 -8.28 1.29
C VAL A 112 -3.83 -8.21 -0.19
N PHE A 113 -3.57 -9.26 -0.94
CA PHE A 113 -3.96 -9.35 -2.34
C PHE A 113 -4.99 -10.47 -2.52
N TRP A 114 -6.08 -10.17 -3.21
CA TRP A 114 -7.11 -11.14 -3.60
C TRP A 114 -7.09 -11.30 -5.13
N GLY A 115 -7.11 -12.54 -5.62
CA GLY A 115 -7.20 -12.88 -7.05
C GLY A 115 -5.87 -13.22 -7.75
N VAL A 116 -5.98 -13.98 -8.84
CA VAL A 116 -4.85 -14.62 -9.58
C VAL A 116 -4.39 -13.81 -10.80
N THR A 117 -5.11 -12.75 -11.20
CA THR A 117 -4.75 -11.95 -12.39
C THR A 117 -4.07 -10.64 -11.99
N GLU A 118 -2.75 -10.73 -11.80
CA GLU A 118 -1.75 -9.68 -11.48
C GLU A 118 -1.71 -8.45 -12.40
N SER A 119 -2.67 -8.25 -13.31
CA SER A 119 -2.61 -7.10 -14.24
C SER A 119 -3.37 -5.87 -13.76
N ARG A 120 -4.36 -6.02 -12.86
CA ARG A 120 -5.02 -4.94 -12.08
C ARG A 120 -5.73 -5.54 -10.87
N HIS A 121 -5.39 -5.09 -9.66
CA HIS A 121 -6.03 -5.49 -8.41
C HIS A 121 -7.47 -4.94 -8.34
N LEU A 122 -8.40 -5.60 -9.04
CA LEU A 122 -9.79 -5.16 -9.22
C LEU A 122 -10.56 -5.00 -7.90
N VAL A 123 -10.08 -5.58 -6.79
CA VAL A 123 -10.63 -5.37 -5.45
C VAL A 123 -9.53 -5.19 -4.42
N ASN A 124 -8.75 -4.10 -4.51
CA ASN A 124 -7.92 -3.68 -3.38
C ASN A 124 -8.75 -2.85 -2.38
N ILE A 125 -9.57 -3.54 -1.59
CA ILE A 125 -10.44 -2.90 -0.60
C ILE A 125 -9.78 -2.77 0.79
N ILE A 126 -8.69 -3.50 1.03
CA ILE A 126 -8.01 -3.52 2.33
C ILE A 126 -6.85 -2.53 2.35
N ASN A 127 -5.98 -2.55 1.35
CA ASN A 127 -4.76 -1.75 1.37
C ASN A 127 -5.01 -0.35 0.79
N GLN A 128 -4.44 0.65 1.44
CA GLN A 128 -4.44 2.01 0.92
C GLN A 128 -3.36 2.15 -0.16
N ASN A 129 -3.69 2.81 -1.27
CA ASN A 129 -2.69 3.17 -2.29
C ASN A 129 -1.69 4.21 -1.76
N ASP A 130 -0.43 4.05 -2.14
CA ASP A 130 0.62 5.04 -1.96
C ASP A 130 0.74 5.92 -3.21
N GLY A 131 0.02 7.05 -3.22
CA GLY A 131 -0.12 7.92 -4.38
C GLY A 131 1.12 8.77 -4.70
N VAL A 132 2.21 8.69 -3.92
CA VAL A 132 3.48 9.37 -4.21
C VAL A 132 4.56 8.45 -4.76
N GLU A 133 4.32 7.13 -4.79
CA GLU A 133 5.32 6.15 -5.17
C GLU A 133 5.44 5.95 -6.69
N ASP A 134 4.45 5.31 -7.31
CA ASP A 134 4.36 5.16 -8.77
C ASP A 134 3.02 5.69 -9.32
N LEU A 135 3.03 6.08 -10.60
CA LEU A 135 1.92 6.67 -11.32
C LEU A 135 0.87 5.67 -11.78
N ASP A 136 1.21 4.38 -11.81
CA ASP A 136 0.28 3.31 -12.16
C ASP A 136 -0.71 2.99 -11.03
N GLY A 137 -0.39 3.42 -9.79
CA GLY A 137 -1.24 3.19 -8.61
C GLY A 137 -1.14 1.78 -8.05
N GLU A 138 -0.06 1.07 -8.35
CA GLU A 138 0.14 -0.33 -7.94
C GLU A 138 0.96 -0.47 -6.65
N ASP A 139 1.50 0.64 -6.13
CA ASP A 139 2.14 0.69 -4.82
C ASP A 139 1.11 0.89 -3.69
N TYR A 140 1.25 0.09 -2.63
CA TYR A 140 0.33 0.10 -1.50
C TYR A 140 1.06 0.29 -0.16
N LEU A 141 0.38 0.97 0.75
CA LEU A 141 0.71 1.03 2.16
C LEU A 141 0.35 -0.30 2.84
N GLY A 142 1.15 -0.73 3.82
CA GLY A 142 0.77 -1.86 4.66
C GLY A 142 -0.37 -1.49 5.60
N GLN A 143 -1.33 -2.39 5.81
CA GLN A 143 -2.48 -2.20 6.70
C GLN A 143 -2.24 -2.94 8.03
N PRO A 144 -2.36 -2.28 9.20
CA PRO A 144 -2.41 -2.99 10.47
C PRO A 144 -3.64 -3.90 10.52
N MET A 145 -3.44 -5.15 10.91
CA MET A 145 -4.46 -6.18 10.90
C MET A 145 -4.21 -7.32 11.87
N VAL A 146 -5.32 -7.98 12.22
CA VAL A 146 -5.34 -9.39 12.62
C VAL A 146 -6.11 -10.14 11.53
N ASN A 147 -5.48 -11.14 10.93
CA ASN A 147 -6.09 -12.04 9.96
C ASN A 147 -6.05 -13.46 10.52
N ILE A 148 -7.22 -14.11 10.54
CA ILE A 148 -7.34 -15.53 10.86
C ILE A 148 -7.92 -16.21 9.63
N ALA A 149 -7.17 -17.18 9.09
CA ALA A 149 -7.62 -17.99 7.99
C ALA A 149 -7.65 -19.47 8.37
N THR A 150 -8.57 -20.22 7.77
CA THR A 150 -8.67 -21.68 7.92
C THR A 150 -8.97 -22.34 6.59
N GLN A 151 -8.36 -23.49 6.37
CA GLN A 151 -8.64 -24.34 5.21
C GLN A 151 -9.68 -25.39 5.60
N THR A 152 -10.73 -25.51 4.79
CA THR A 152 -11.81 -26.49 4.98
C THR A 152 -12.05 -27.26 3.69
N ASP A 153 -12.83 -28.34 3.75
CA ASP A 153 -13.24 -29.15 2.60
C ASP A 153 -14.01 -28.34 1.54
N PHE A 154 -14.70 -27.29 1.96
CA PHE A 154 -15.47 -26.41 1.07
C PHE A 154 -14.74 -25.11 0.74
N GLY A 155 -13.46 -24.96 1.10
CA GLY A 155 -12.61 -23.84 0.71
C GLY A 155 -11.88 -23.17 1.86
N ARG A 156 -11.20 -22.07 1.55
CA ARG A 156 -10.49 -21.24 2.50
C ARG A 156 -11.41 -20.14 3.01
N LEU A 157 -11.48 -19.97 4.32
CA LEU A 157 -12.16 -18.86 4.98
C LEU A 157 -11.11 -17.95 5.62
N SER A 158 -11.20 -16.65 5.39
CA SER A 158 -10.32 -15.63 5.97
C SER A 158 -11.17 -14.53 6.62
N PHE A 159 -10.83 -14.18 7.86
CA PHE A 159 -11.47 -13.11 8.63
C PHE A 159 -10.43 -12.06 8.97
N TYR A 160 -10.77 -10.79 8.76
CA TYR A 160 -9.88 -9.65 8.93
C TYR A 160 -10.48 -8.66 9.92
N ALA A 161 -9.69 -8.26 10.91
CA ALA A 161 -9.93 -7.08 11.72
C ALA A 161 -8.80 -6.09 11.47
N LEU A 162 -9.14 -4.86 11.11
CA LEU A 162 -8.21 -3.86 10.56
C LEU A 162 -8.24 -2.60 11.44
N PRO A 163 -7.51 -2.58 12.57
CA PRO A 163 -7.44 -1.41 13.43
C PRO A 163 -6.52 -0.35 12.81
N GLY A 164 -6.94 0.92 12.86
CA GLY A 164 -6.11 2.01 12.37
C GLY A 164 -6.18 2.14 10.86
N PHE A 165 -6.85 3.18 10.40
CA PHE A 165 -6.89 3.57 9.01
C PHE A 165 -5.59 4.30 8.64
N ARG A 166 -5.16 4.10 7.40
CA ARG A 166 -4.01 4.79 6.83
C ARG A 166 -4.49 5.63 5.66
N GLU A 167 -4.19 6.92 5.70
CA GLU A 167 -4.57 7.85 4.65
C GLU A 167 -3.78 7.64 3.37
N ARG A 168 -4.40 7.94 2.23
CA ARG A 168 -3.72 7.98 0.93
C ARG A 168 -2.67 9.10 0.96
N THR A 169 -1.47 8.80 0.48
CA THR A 169 -0.45 9.81 0.21
C THR A 169 -0.78 10.55 -1.10
N PHE A 170 -0.50 11.85 -1.14
CA PHE A 170 -0.74 12.68 -2.31
C PHE A 170 0.51 13.51 -2.61
N ALA A 171 0.80 13.70 -3.89
CA ALA A 171 1.89 14.56 -4.33
C ALA A 171 1.68 16.01 -3.83
N GLY A 172 2.78 16.63 -3.40
CA GLY A 172 2.80 17.96 -2.83
C GLY A 172 2.67 19.05 -3.87
N ALA A 173 2.72 20.32 -3.43
CA ALA A 173 2.60 21.46 -4.35
C ALA A 173 3.74 21.52 -5.39
N SER A 174 4.93 21.03 -5.02
CA SER A 174 6.13 21.00 -5.87
C SER A 174 6.14 19.81 -6.83
N GLY A 175 5.39 18.74 -6.52
CA GLY A 175 5.26 17.54 -7.32
C GLY A 175 4.84 17.81 -8.76
N ARG A 176 5.59 17.27 -9.72
CA ARG A 176 5.27 17.43 -11.16
C ARG A 176 4.06 16.62 -11.61
N LEU A 177 3.79 15.52 -10.92
CA LEU A 177 2.81 14.50 -11.27
C LEU A 177 1.64 14.54 -10.28
N ARG A 178 0.95 15.69 -10.23
CA ARG A 178 -0.13 15.98 -9.29
C ARG A 178 -1.39 16.51 -9.97
N ALA A 179 -2.50 16.48 -9.25
CA ALA A 179 -3.72 17.19 -9.61
C ALA A 179 -3.51 18.72 -9.57
N ALA A 180 -4.40 19.49 -10.21
CA ALA A 180 -4.23 20.94 -10.34
C ALA A 180 -4.15 21.66 -8.99
N SER A 181 -5.04 21.31 -8.05
CA SER A 181 -4.97 21.76 -6.66
C SER A 181 -4.38 20.64 -5.79
N PRO A 182 -3.43 20.96 -4.89
CA PRO A 182 -2.92 20.00 -3.92
C PRO A 182 -4.02 19.48 -2.97
N VAL A 183 -3.78 18.30 -2.41
CA VAL A 183 -4.61 17.72 -1.35
C VAL A 183 -3.97 18.03 0.00
N ASP A 184 -4.75 18.49 0.97
CA ASP A 184 -4.29 18.72 2.35
C ASP A 184 -4.54 17.47 3.19
N THR A 185 -3.55 16.58 3.22
CA THR A 185 -3.61 15.35 4.02
C THR A 185 -3.69 15.62 5.52
N ASN A 186 -3.25 16.79 6.00
CA ASN A 186 -3.33 17.13 7.42
C ASN A 186 -4.74 17.47 7.89
N ASN A 187 -5.70 17.56 6.96
CA ASN A 187 -7.09 17.91 7.25
C ASN A 187 -8.05 16.83 6.73
N ALA A 188 -7.63 15.56 6.82
CA ALA A 188 -8.48 14.43 6.47
C ALA A 188 -9.76 14.39 7.31
N ILE A 189 -10.87 14.11 6.65
CA ILE A 189 -12.20 14.05 7.22
C ILE A 189 -12.71 12.61 7.12
N TYR A 190 -13.39 12.14 8.15
CA TYR A 190 -13.90 10.79 8.24
C TYR A 190 -15.41 10.81 8.47
N GLU A 191 -16.15 9.93 7.81
CA GLU A 191 -17.57 9.73 8.11
C GLU A 191 -17.76 9.12 9.51
N SER A 192 -16.87 8.22 9.91
CA SER A 192 -16.88 7.65 11.25
C SER A 192 -16.42 8.66 12.29
N SER A 193 -17.17 8.77 13.39
CA SER A 193 -16.76 9.57 14.55
C SER A 193 -15.51 9.04 15.26
N ALA A 194 -15.11 7.79 14.99
CA ALA A 194 -13.85 7.23 15.47
C ALA A 194 -12.63 7.69 14.65
N GLY A 195 -12.85 8.41 13.54
CA GLY A 195 -11.78 8.90 12.66
C GLY A 195 -10.92 7.76 12.12
N ASP A 196 -9.62 7.98 12.12
CA ASP A 196 -8.58 7.02 11.77
C ASP A 196 -8.52 5.79 12.70
N LYS A 197 -9.23 5.80 13.83
CA LYS A 197 -9.27 4.69 14.80
C LYS A 197 -10.46 3.75 14.58
N HIS A 198 -11.28 3.98 13.56
CA HIS A 198 -12.33 3.03 13.19
C HIS A 198 -11.70 1.67 12.88
N VAL A 199 -12.30 0.59 13.40
CA VAL A 199 -11.84 -0.78 13.13
C VAL A 199 -12.66 -1.30 11.97
N ASP A 200 -12.01 -1.47 10.83
CA ASP A 200 -12.64 -2.05 9.65
C ASP A 200 -12.62 -3.59 9.75
N VAL A 201 -13.54 -4.25 9.06
CA VAL A 201 -13.63 -5.71 9.03
C VAL A 201 -13.84 -6.23 7.62
N ALA A 202 -13.30 -7.42 7.35
CA ALA A 202 -13.57 -8.12 6.12
C ALA A 202 -13.70 -9.63 6.36
N VAL A 203 -14.45 -10.29 5.49
CA VAL A 203 -14.48 -11.75 5.38
C VAL A 203 -14.31 -12.14 3.92
N ARG A 204 -13.56 -13.22 3.67
CA ARG A 204 -13.41 -13.81 2.35
C ARG A 204 -13.54 -15.32 2.44
N TRP A 205 -14.33 -15.89 1.54
CA TRP A 205 -14.31 -17.30 1.19
C TRP A 205 -13.69 -17.46 -0.19
N SER A 206 -12.84 -18.47 -0.39
CA SER A 206 -12.35 -18.83 -1.73
C SER A 206 -12.22 -20.34 -1.89
N HIS A 207 -12.45 -20.83 -3.11
CA HIS A 207 -12.37 -22.25 -3.43
C HIS A 207 -11.97 -22.47 -4.89
N TYR A 208 -11.21 -23.54 -5.14
CA TYR A 208 -10.85 -23.95 -6.49
C TYR A 208 -11.72 -25.13 -6.95
N PHE A 209 -12.33 -25.03 -8.12
CA PHE A 209 -13.11 -26.08 -8.76
C PHE A 209 -12.45 -26.51 -10.08
N GLY A 210 -11.59 -27.52 -10.01
CA GLY A 210 -10.74 -27.88 -11.16
C GLY A 210 -9.79 -26.73 -11.49
N ASP A 211 -9.93 -26.15 -12.68
CA ASP A 211 -9.13 -25.00 -13.13
C ASP A 211 -9.75 -23.64 -12.80
N TRP A 212 -10.94 -23.61 -12.17
CA TRP A 212 -11.63 -22.37 -11.79
C TRP A 212 -11.27 -21.97 -10.36
N ASP A 213 -10.91 -20.71 -10.14
CA ASP A 213 -10.84 -20.10 -8.80
C ASP A 213 -12.07 -19.20 -8.62
N VAL A 214 -12.68 -19.26 -7.43
CA VAL A 214 -13.85 -18.46 -7.08
C VAL A 214 -13.63 -17.86 -5.70
N GLY A 215 -13.84 -16.55 -5.59
CA GLY A 215 -13.77 -15.82 -4.33
C GLY A 215 -15.04 -15.02 -4.05
N LEU A 216 -15.60 -15.15 -2.86
CA LEU A 216 -16.65 -14.28 -2.33
C LEU A 216 -16.09 -13.48 -1.15
N SER A 217 -16.22 -12.17 -1.19
CA SER A 217 -15.76 -11.29 -0.10
C SER A 217 -16.81 -10.28 0.33
N HIS A 218 -16.70 -9.84 1.58
CA HIS A 218 -17.47 -8.73 2.11
C HIS A 218 -16.58 -7.86 2.99
N PHE A 219 -16.64 -6.55 2.78
CA PHE A 219 -15.89 -5.54 3.53
C PHE A 219 -16.86 -4.52 4.12
N TYR A 220 -16.61 -4.16 5.38
CA TYR A 220 -17.26 -3.04 6.05
C TYR A 220 -16.21 -2.19 6.75
N GLY A 221 -16.10 -0.93 6.35
CA GLY A 221 -15.07 -0.05 6.90
C GLY A 221 -14.85 1.20 6.06
N THR A 222 -13.75 1.88 6.34
CA THR A 222 -13.38 3.13 5.69
C THR A 222 -13.06 2.90 4.20
N GLY A 223 -13.49 3.77 3.29
CA GLY A 223 -13.18 3.64 1.86
C GLY A 223 -11.70 3.92 1.57
N ARG A 224 -11.08 3.19 0.63
CA ARG A 224 -9.69 3.42 0.20
C ARG A 224 -9.57 4.49 -0.89
N GLU A 225 -10.72 5.01 -1.34
CA GLU A 225 -10.86 6.07 -2.34
C GLU A 225 -11.53 7.30 -1.71
N PRO A 226 -10.75 8.28 -1.22
CA PRO A 226 -11.33 9.48 -0.63
C PRO A 226 -12.01 10.35 -1.68
N ARG A 227 -13.11 10.99 -1.28
CA ARG A 227 -13.67 12.14 -2.00
C ARG A 227 -12.81 13.36 -1.72
N LEU A 228 -12.52 14.16 -2.74
CA LEU A 228 -11.77 15.40 -2.59
C LEU A 228 -12.75 16.56 -2.47
N ILE A 229 -12.81 17.17 -1.29
CA ILE A 229 -13.72 18.29 -0.99
C ILE A 229 -12.91 19.58 -0.99
N GLU A 230 -13.36 20.62 -1.70
CA GLU A 230 -12.67 21.91 -1.67
C GLU A 230 -12.64 22.48 -0.24
N ASN A 231 -11.47 22.90 0.20
CA ASN A 231 -11.34 23.56 1.49
C ASN A 231 -12.00 24.94 1.47
N ALA A 232 -12.23 25.53 2.65
CA ALA A 232 -12.93 26.82 2.78
C ALA A 232 -12.25 27.99 2.02
N ALA A 233 -10.95 27.88 1.73
CA ALA A 233 -10.19 28.87 0.98
C ALA A 233 -10.24 28.67 -0.55
N GLY A 234 -10.75 27.53 -1.03
CA GLY A 234 -10.74 27.16 -2.45
C GLY A 234 -9.33 26.92 -3.03
N THR A 235 -8.34 26.64 -2.18
CA THR A 235 -6.93 26.52 -2.59
C THR A 235 -6.40 25.08 -2.58
N LYS A 236 -7.05 24.20 -1.81
CA LYS A 236 -6.69 22.78 -1.67
C LYS A 236 -7.94 21.92 -1.56
N PHE A 237 -7.75 20.62 -1.67
CA PHE A 237 -8.78 19.63 -1.36
C PHE A 237 -8.50 18.93 -0.04
N ASP A 238 -9.51 18.82 0.82
CA ASP A 238 -9.47 17.97 2.01
C ASP A 238 -9.98 16.57 1.62
N PRO A 239 -9.25 15.49 1.92
CA PRO A 239 -9.70 14.14 1.64
C PRO A 239 -10.78 13.72 2.64
N TYR A 240 -11.93 13.28 2.13
CA TYR A 240 -13.04 12.75 2.92
C TYR A 240 -13.16 11.24 2.69
N TYR A 241 -13.08 10.47 3.77
CA TYR A 241 -13.19 9.03 3.75
C TYR A 241 -14.57 8.58 4.23
N ASP A 242 -15.34 8.00 3.31
CA ASP A 242 -16.67 7.43 3.58
C ASP A 242 -16.55 6.06 4.27
N ILE A 243 -17.57 5.65 5.03
CA ILE A 243 -17.76 4.27 5.43
C ILE A 243 -18.49 3.55 4.30
N ILE A 244 -17.91 2.44 3.85
CA ILE A 244 -18.45 1.64 2.76
C ILE A 244 -18.82 0.24 3.24
N ASN A 245 -19.78 -0.35 2.53
CA ASN A 245 -20.12 -1.75 2.62
C ASN A 245 -20.04 -2.33 1.20
N GLN A 246 -19.13 -3.27 0.98
CA GLN A 246 -18.82 -3.78 -0.35
C GLN A 246 -18.78 -5.31 -0.35
N THR A 247 -19.55 -5.91 -1.25
CA THR A 247 -19.49 -7.35 -1.53
C THR A 247 -18.82 -7.56 -2.89
N GLY A 248 -17.84 -8.45 -2.95
CA GLY A 248 -17.09 -8.77 -4.17
C GLY A 248 -17.21 -10.25 -4.53
N LEU A 249 -17.24 -10.53 -5.84
CA LEU A 249 -17.12 -11.86 -6.42
C LEU A 249 -15.99 -11.82 -7.46
N ASP A 250 -15.04 -12.72 -7.37
CA ASP A 250 -13.93 -12.89 -8.34
C ASP A 250 -13.78 -14.35 -8.78
#